data_AF-A0AAV1CEX2-F1
#
_entry.id   AF-A0AAV1CEX2-F1
#
_cell.length_a   1.000
_cell.length_b   1.000
_cell.length_c   1.000
_cell.angle_alpha   90.00
_cell.angle_beta   90.00
_cell.angle_gamma   90.00
#
_symmetry.space_group_name_H-M   'P 1'
#
loop_
_entity.id
_entity.type
_entity.pdbx_description
1 polymer ?
#
loop_
_entity_poly.entity_id
_entity_poly.type
_entity_poly.pdbx_seq_one_letter_code
_entity_poly.pdbx_strand_id
1 'polypeptide(L)'
;MLPGLKQGEEKMSKSDPDSSIFVEDEAAEVSRKIKKAFCPPKTVAGNPCIEYIKYIVLPWSDEFKVQRTDKNGGDKIYKNFEELAQDYETGTLHPGDVKSALIKALTRY
;
A
#
# COMPACT_ATOMS: atom_id res chain seq x y z
N MET A 1 8.97 10.30 -8.81
CA MET A 1 8.83 10.89 -7.46
C MET A 1 7.73 10.13 -6.77
N LEU A 2 7.88 9.77 -5.49
CA LEU A 2 6.84 9.07 -4.74
C LEU A 2 5.76 10.07 -4.27
N PRO A 3 4.47 9.77 -4.49
CA PRO A 3 3.38 10.63 -4.03
C PRO A 3 3.27 10.61 -2.49
N GLY A 4 2.72 11.68 -1.92
CA GLY A 4 2.33 11.70 -0.51
C GLY A 4 1.17 10.74 -0.23
N LEU A 5 1.00 10.33 1.01
CA LEU A 5 -0.06 9.39 1.40
C LEU A 5 -1.47 9.99 1.28
N LYS A 6 -1.61 11.33 1.24
CA LYS A 6 -2.91 12.02 1.15
C LYS A 6 -3.34 12.25 -0.31
N GLN A 7 -4.65 12.34 -0.52
CA GLN A 7 -5.24 12.61 -1.83
C GLN A 7 -4.77 13.98 -2.35
N GLY A 8 -4.11 14.01 -3.52
CA GLY A 8 -3.66 15.25 -4.15
C GLY A 8 -2.29 15.76 -3.67
N GLU A 9 -1.58 15.03 -2.82
CA GLU A 9 -0.17 15.35 -2.53
C GLU A 9 0.75 14.70 -3.55
N GLU A 10 1.12 15.47 -4.58
CA GLU A 10 2.04 15.04 -5.65
C GLU A 10 3.49 14.86 -5.14
N LYS A 11 3.79 15.33 -3.92
CA LYS A 11 5.12 15.28 -3.33
C LYS A 11 5.04 15.01 -1.82
N MET A 12 5.81 14.04 -1.34
CA MET A 12 6.05 13.85 0.09
C MET A 12 6.58 15.16 0.70
N SER A 13 5.82 15.73 1.63
CA SER A 13 6.21 16.95 2.34
C SER A 13 6.68 16.59 3.75
N LYS A 14 7.90 16.97 4.11
CA LYS A 14 8.42 16.82 5.49
C LYS A 14 7.60 17.58 6.53
N SER A 15 6.81 18.57 6.10
CA SER A 15 5.96 19.39 6.97
C SER A 15 4.73 18.63 7.48
N ASP A 16 4.28 17.58 6.78
CA ASP A 16 3.14 16.76 7.18
C ASP A 16 3.61 15.38 7.64
N PRO A 17 3.70 15.11 8.96
CA PRO A 17 4.16 13.83 9.47
C PRO A 17 3.24 12.66 9.08
N ASP A 18 1.96 12.92 8.78
CA ASP A 18 1.00 11.92 8.28
C ASP A 18 1.09 11.71 6.75
N SER A 19 1.87 12.52 6.01
CA SER A 19 2.03 12.42 4.54
C SER A 19 3.14 11.44 4.13
N SER A 20 4.08 11.16 5.04
CA SER A 20 5.30 10.38 4.76
C SER A 20 5.49 9.26 5.78
N ILE A 21 5.93 8.10 5.31
CA ILE A 21 6.36 6.98 6.17
C ILE A 21 7.88 7.07 6.31
N PHE A 22 8.35 7.11 7.55
CA PHE A 22 9.77 7.09 7.86
C PHE A 22 10.20 5.69 8.24
N VAL A 23 11.48 5.38 8.02
CA VAL A 23 12.06 4.07 8.38
C VAL A 23 12.11 3.92 9.90
N GLU A 24 12.19 5.03 10.64
CA GLU A 24 12.18 5.03 12.11
C GLU A 24 10.77 4.99 12.72
N ASP A 25 9.69 4.99 11.91
CA ASP A 25 8.33 4.92 12.43
C ASP A 25 8.05 3.56 13.06
N GLU A 26 7.49 3.54 14.27
CA GLU A 26 7.00 2.31 14.87
C GLU A 26 5.81 1.74 14.09
N ALA A 27 5.60 0.42 14.22
CA ALA A 27 4.50 -0.28 13.53
C ALA A 27 3.11 0.35 13.78
N ALA A 28 2.88 0.91 14.96
CA ALA A 28 1.66 1.62 15.29
C ALA A 28 1.48 2.91 14.46
N GLU A 29 2.54 3.69 14.27
CA GLU A 29 2.53 4.92 13.48
C GLU A 29 2.37 4.61 11.99
N VAL A 30 3.12 3.63 11.46
CA VAL A 30 2.96 3.16 10.07
C VAL A 30 1.51 2.74 9.81
N SER A 31 0.91 1.98 10.74
CA SER A 31 -0.49 1.57 10.65
C SER A 31 -1.45 2.76 10.63
N ARG A 32 -1.22 3.76 11.49
CA ARG A 32 -2.04 4.98 11.54
C ARG A 32 -1.96 5.76 10.23
N LYS A 33 -0.76 5.95 9.70
CA LYS A 33 -0.50 6.70 8.44
C LYS A 33 -1.12 5.99 7.24
N ILE A 34 -0.88 4.69 7.07
CA ILE A 34 -1.48 3.90 5.97
C ILE A 34 -3.02 3.85 6.07
N LYS A 35 -3.58 3.76 7.28
CA LYS A 35 -5.05 3.81 7.45
C LYS A 35 -5.63 5.14 6.94
N LYS A 36 -4.97 6.27 7.24
CA LYS A 36 -5.34 7.61 6.74
C LYS A 36 -5.02 7.83 5.26
N ALA A 37 -4.15 7.00 4.66
CA ALA A 37 -3.73 7.16 3.29
C ALA A 37 -4.91 7.02 2.30
N PHE A 38 -4.83 7.77 1.20
CA PHE A 38 -5.80 7.71 0.12
C PHE A 38 -5.67 6.38 -0.63
N CYS A 39 -6.76 5.63 -0.71
CA CYS A 39 -6.78 4.31 -1.35
C CYS A 39 -8.17 4.05 -1.93
N PRO A 40 -8.52 4.72 -3.03
CA PRO A 40 -9.81 4.57 -3.69
C PRO A 40 -9.97 3.16 -4.28
N PRO A 41 -11.12 2.49 -4.10
CA PRO A 41 -11.35 1.17 -4.69
C PRO A 41 -11.31 1.21 -6.22
N LYS A 42 -10.80 0.14 -6.84
CA LYS A 42 -10.74 -0.03 -8.31
C LYS A 42 -9.95 1.04 -9.07
N THR A 43 -9.18 1.85 -8.37
CA THR A 43 -8.42 2.95 -8.96
C THR A 43 -6.95 2.81 -8.60
N VAL A 44 -6.13 2.52 -9.60
CA VAL A 44 -4.68 2.34 -9.46
C VAL A 44 -3.94 3.67 -9.70
N ALA A 45 -4.36 4.44 -10.70
CA ALA A 45 -3.75 5.72 -11.02
C ALA A 45 -3.99 6.76 -9.90
N GLY A 46 -2.92 7.36 -9.39
CA GLY A 46 -2.99 8.34 -8.29
C GLY A 46 -3.31 7.72 -6.92
N ASN A 47 -3.20 6.39 -6.79
CA ASN A 47 -3.37 5.70 -5.52
C ASN A 47 -2.02 5.52 -4.82
N PRO A 48 -1.70 6.30 -3.78
CA PRO A 48 -0.41 6.24 -3.13
C PRO A 48 -0.11 4.87 -2.52
N CYS A 49 -1.12 4.14 -2.02
CA CYS A 49 -0.88 2.77 -1.52
C CYS A 49 -0.34 1.83 -2.60
N ILE A 50 -0.88 1.92 -3.81
CA ILE A 50 -0.50 1.04 -4.93
C ILE A 50 0.87 1.46 -5.48
N GLU A 51 1.16 2.76 -5.55
CA GLU A 51 2.49 3.25 -5.94
C GLU A 51 3.57 2.88 -4.92
N TYR A 52 3.27 2.93 -3.62
CA TYR A 52 4.20 2.46 -2.59
C TYR A 52 4.54 0.97 -2.78
N ILE A 53 3.54 0.14 -3.10
CA ILE A 53 3.79 -1.28 -3.38
C ILE A 53 4.69 -1.44 -4.61
N LYS A 54 4.44 -0.67 -5.67
CA LYS A 54 5.22 -0.71 -6.91
C LYS A 54 6.69 -0.32 -6.73
N TYR A 55 6.94 0.76 -5.99
CA TYR A 55 8.26 1.40 -5.93
C TYR A 55 9.05 1.06 -4.66
N ILE A 56 8.41 0.59 -3.60
CA ILE A 56 9.06 0.24 -2.33
C ILE A 56 8.96 -1.25 -2.08
N VAL A 57 7.74 -1.81 -2.03
CA VAL A 57 7.57 -3.19 -1.56
C VAL A 57 8.06 -4.21 -2.58
N LEU A 58 7.68 -4.09 -3.86
CA LEU A 58 8.11 -5.01 -4.91
C LEU A 58 9.64 -4.99 -5.12
N PRO A 59 10.32 -3.83 -5.22
CA PRO A 59 11.78 -3.80 -5.38
C PRO A 59 12.55 -4.29 -4.14
N TRP A 60 11.95 -4.21 -2.95
CA TRP A 60 12.61 -4.60 -1.70
C TRP A 60 12.37 -6.05 -1.32
N SER A 61 11.16 -6.56 -1.55
CA SER A 61 10.75 -7.89 -1.10
C SER A 61 10.59 -8.89 -2.25
N ASP A 62 10.69 -8.48 -3.52
CA ASP A 62 10.40 -9.23 -4.76
C ASP A 62 8.98 -9.82 -4.87
N GLU A 63 8.22 -9.82 -3.78
CA GLU A 63 6.86 -10.33 -3.68
C GLU A 63 6.04 -9.51 -2.68
N PHE A 64 4.77 -9.26 -3.02
CA PHE A 64 3.79 -8.63 -2.14
C PHE A 64 2.77 -9.65 -1.67
N LYS A 65 2.79 -9.96 -0.37
CA LYS A 65 1.90 -10.95 0.26
C LYS A 65 0.67 -10.26 0.84
N VAL A 66 -0.50 -10.55 0.27
CA VAL A 66 -1.79 -10.13 0.81
C VAL A 66 -2.37 -11.28 1.60
N GLN A 67 -2.32 -11.17 2.93
CA GLN A 67 -3.02 -12.10 3.81
C GLN A 67 -4.47 -11.67 3.97
N ARG A 68 -5.39 -12.52 3.52
CA ARG A 68 -6.84 -12.30 3.60
C ARG A 68 -7.51 -13.60 4.00
N THR A 69 -8.65 -13.49 4.68
CA THR A 69 -9.42 -14.67 5.08
C THR A 69 -9.87 -15.47 3.85
N ASP A 70 -10.07 -16.77 3.99
CA ASP A 70 -10.53 -17.64 2.89
C ASP A 70 -11.84 -17.13 2.26
N LYS A 71 -12.70 -16.51 3.08
CA LYS A 71 -13.96 -15.88 2.63
C LYS A 71 -13.74 -14.70 1.67
N ASN A 72 -12.59 -14.04 1.72
CA ASN A 72 -12.22 -12.90 0.87
C ASN A 72 -11.30 -13.30 -0.29
N GLY A 73 -11.12 -14.61 -0.54
CA GLY A 73 -10.30 -15.13 -1.64
C GLY A 73 -8.93 -15.66 -1.23
N GLY A 74 -8.67 -15.84 0.07
CA GLY A 74 -7.47 -16.51 0.62
C GLY A 74 -6.15 -15.80 0.37
N ASP A 75 -5.09 -16.21 1.07
CA ASP A 75 -3.78 -15.58 0.93
C ASP A 75 -3.30 -15.57 -0.54
N LYS A 76 -2.93 -14.38 -1.03
CA LYS A 76 -2.45 -14.20 -2.41
C LYS A 76 -1.11 -13.48 -2.42
N ILE A 77 -0.20 -13.96 -3.27
CA ILE A 77 1.14 -13.41 -3.43
C ILE A 77 1.23 -12.82 -4.83
N TYR A 78 1.58 -11.54 -4.91
CA TYR A 78 1.79 -10.83 -6.17
C TYR A 78 3.28 -10.64 -6.38
N LYS A 79 3.80 -11.18 -7.49
CA LYS A 79 5.23 -11.03 -7.86
C LYS A 79 5.48 -9.87 -8.81
N ASN A 80 4.43 -9.42 -9.49
CA ASN A 80 4.49 -8.31 -10.42
C ASN A 80 3.40 -7.30 -10.09
N PHE A 81 3.64 -6.06 -10.50
CA PHE A 81 2.69 -4.97 -10.31
C PHE A 81 1.44 -5.13 -11.17
N GLU A 82 1.56 -5.73 -12.35
CA GLU A 82 0.47 -5.85 -13.32
C GLU A 82 -0.66 -6.74 -12.79
N GLU A 83 -0.35 -7.89 -12.20
CA GLU A 83 -1.34 -8.76 -11.53
C GLU A 83 -2.04 -8.04 -10.39
N LEU A 84 -1.29 -7.29 -9.58
CA LEU A 84 -1.85 -6.53 -8.47
C LEU A 84 -2.78 -5.42 -8.96
N ALA A 85 -2.36 -4.66 -9.97
CA ALA A 85 -3.15 -3.60 -10.57
C ALA A 85 -4.45 -4.16 -11.15
N GLN A 86 -4.38 -5.27 -11.90
CA GLN A 86 -5.54 -5.92 -12.50
C GLN A 86 -6.52 -6.43 -11.44
N ASP A 87 -6.05 -7.13 -10.40
CA ASP A 87 -6.90 -7.60 -9.30
C ASP A 87 -7.55 -6.44 -8.53
N TYR A 88 -6.84 -5.31 -8.42
CA TYR A 88 -7.36 -4.11 -7.76
C TYR A 88 -8.43 -3.41 -8.60
N GLU A 89 -8.20 -3.23 -9.92
CA GLU A 89 -9.15 -2.62 -10.87
C GLU A 89 -10.42 -3.45 -11.05
N THR A 90 -10.28 -4.78 -11.13
CA THR A 90 -11.41 -5.70 -11.18
C THR A 90 -12.22 -5.74 -9.88
N GLY A 91 -11.62 -5.28 -8.76
CA GLY A 91 -12.22 -5.27 -7.43
C GLY A 91 -12.13 -6.61 -6.70
N THR A 92 -11.34 -7.56 -7.20
CA THR A 92 -10.99 -8.79 -6.50
C THR A 92 -10.14 -8.51 -5.26
N LEU A 93 -9.36 -7.43 -5.29
CA LEU A 93 -8.53 -6.99 -4.18
C LEU A 93 -9.12 -5.72 -3.54
N HIS A 94 -9.50 -5.83 -2.25
CA HIS A 94 -10.07 -4.70 -1.53
C HIS A 94 -9.00 -3.74 -0.99
N PRO A 95 -9.28 -2.42 -0.94
CA PRO A 95 -8.38 -1.43 -0.35
C PRO A 95 -7.96 -1.74 1.10
N GLY A 96 -8.86 -2.32 1.90
CA GLY A 96 -8.58 -2.69 3.28
C GLY A 96 -7.52 -3.78 3.39
N ASP A 97 -7.56 -4.76 2.48
CA ASP A 97 -6.58 -5.84 2.42
C ASP A 97 -5.23 -5.31 1.96
N VAL A 98 -5.21 -4.43 0.95
CA VAL A 98 -3.99 -3.76 0.46
C VAL A 98 -3.33 -2.96 1.58
N LYS A 99 -4.09 -2.14 2.31
CA LYS A 99 -3.58 -1.35 3.44
C LYS A 99 -2.98 -2.26 4.52
N SER A 100 -3.68 -3.32 4.88
CA SER A 100 -3.22 -4.25 5.92
C SER A 100 -1.95 -5.01 5.51
N ALA A 101 -1.89 -5.44 4.25
CA ALA A 101 -0.71 -6.09 3.68
C ALA A 101 0.48 -5.13 3.54
N LEU A 102 0.24 -3.88 3.13
CA LEU A 102 1.26 -2.84 3.03
C LEU A 102 1.85 -2.50 4.40
N ILE A 103 1.01 -2.37 5.44
CA ILE A 103 1.50 -2.17 6.81
C ILE A 103 2.42 -3.33 7.21
N LYS A 104 1.97 -4.58 7.05
CA LYS A 104 2.79 -5.76 7.37
C LYS A 104 4.10 -5.79 6.59
N ALA A 105 4.08 -5.41 5.31
CA ALA A 105 5.27 -5.38 4.47
C ALA A 105 6.28 -4.32 4.92
N LEU A 106 5.81 -3.14 5.33
CA LEU A 106 6.65 -2.05 5.81
C LEU A 106 7.18 -2.29 7.23
N THR A 107 6.39 -2.91 8.12
CA THR A 107 6.78 -3.16 9.52
C THR A 107 7.59 -4.44 9.72
N ARG A 108 7.82 -5.21 8.65
CA ARG A 108 8.61 -6.45 8.72
C ARG A 108 10.12 -6.17 8.80
N TYR A 109 10.53 -4.93 8.53
CA TYR A 109 11.90 -4.44 8.58
C TYR A 109 12.03 -3.45 9.73
#